data_AF-A0A7V8WZI8-F1
#
_entry.id   AF-A0A7V8WZI8-F1
#
_cell.length_a   1.000
_cell.length_b   1.000
_cell.length_c   1.000
_cell.angle_alpha   90.00
_cell.angle_beta   90.00
_cell.angle_gamma   90.00
#
_symmetry.space_group_name_H-M   'P 1'
#
loop_
_entity.id
_entity.type
_entity.pdbx_description
1 polymer ?
#
loop_
_entity_poly.entity_id
_entity_poly.type
_entity_poly.pdbx_seq_one_letter_code
_entity_poly.pdbx_strand_id
1 'polypeptide(L)'
;MPVADRYLDLLARALTRELFLEKEVRNVDLREWPLGEPEVLRSLQRERGWRLVRPGAIRDVRAVGHDWPPQAETMVGLARLANVRSCVTTALADGVPGDLVETGVWRGGTSIFVRATLEALGDEERRVWACDSFEGLPEADAERIPMDVEMRFHEFPQLAVGLDAVKANFARYDVLDDRAVTDHRAAHGIVDEIHPVDWTAVWWRKS
;
A
#
# COMPACT_ATOMS: atom_id res chain seq x y z
N MET A 1 -13.27 -17.56 -18.33
CA MET A 1 -12.14 -17.32 -17.42
C MET A 1 -12.07 -18.44 -16.40
N PRO A 2 -10.89 -19.07 -16.23
CA PRO A 2 -10.53 -19.88 -15.07
C PRO A 2 -11.00 -19.28 -13.73
N VAL A 3 -11.24 -20.12 -12.72
CA VAL A 3 -11.65 -19.68 -11.37
C VAL A 3 -10.60 -18.76 -10.75
N ALA A 4 -9.32 -19.13 -10.86
CA ALA A 4 -8.19 -18.32 -10.39
C ALA A 4 -8.22 -16.90 -11.01
N ASP A 5 -8.46 -16.77 -12.31
CA ASP A 5 -8.53 -15.47 -12.97
C ASP A 5 -9.65 -14.59 -12.44
N ARG A 6 -10.83 -15.18 -12.17
CA ARG A 6 -11.98 -14.45 -11.60
C ARG A 6 -11.70 -14.01 -10.17
N TYR A 7 -11.05 -14.85 -9.38
CA TYR A 7 -10.63 -14.52 -8.03
C TYR A 7 -9.64 -13.35 -8.03
N LEU A 8 -8.59 -13.42 -8.85
CA LEU A 8 -7.57 -12.37 -8.91
C LEU A 8 -8.11 -11.05 -9.46
N ASP A 9 -9.01 -11.08 -10.45
CA ASP A 9 -9.70 -9.86 -10.92
C ASP A 9 -10.53 -9.22 -9.80
N LEU A 10 -11.35 -10.01 -9.11
CA LEU A 10 -12.17 -9.53 -8.00
C LEU A 10 -11.29 -8.95 -6.88
N LEU A 11 -10.22 -9.63 -6.52
CA LEU A 11 -9.28 -9.20 -5.47
C LEU A 11 -8.60 -7.89 -5.85
N ALA A 12 -8.09 -7.74 -7.07
CA ALA A 12 -7.47 -6.49 -7.52
C ALA A 12 -8.44 -5.30 -7.44
N ARG A 13 -9.71 -5.52 -7.83
CA ARG A 13 -10.76 -4.48 -7.75
C ARG A 13 -11.18 -4.18 -6.31
N ALA A 14 -11.14 -5.16 -5.42
CA ALA A 14 -11.39 -4.97 -3.99
C ALA A 14 -10.26 -4.18 -3.31
N LEU A 15 -9.01 -4.56 -3.53
CA LEU A 15 -7.81 -3.92 -2.94
C LEU A 15 -7.61 -2.48 -3.39
N THR A 16 -8.05 -2.16 -4.61
CA THR A 16 -8.05 -0.78 -5.14
C THR A 16 -9.35 -0.03 -4.82
N ARG A 17 -10.32 -0.67 -4.19
CA ARG A 17 -11.69 -0.16 -3.95
C ARG A 17 -12.41 0.29 -5.21
N GLU A 18 -11.99 -0.21 -6.37
CA GLU A 18 -12.67 0.03 -7.64
C GLU A 18 -14.14 -0.46 -7.59
N LEU A 19 -14.41 -1.54 -6.88
CA LEU A 19 -15.76 -2.09 -6.68
C LEU A 19 -16.73 -1.13 -5.96
N PHE A 20 -16.20 -0.10 -5.30
CA PHE A 20 -16.96 0.74 -4.36
C PHE A 20 -16.73 2.24 -4.61
N LEU A 21 -16.29 2.63 -5.82
CA LEU A 21 -15.96 4.03 -6.15
C LEU A 21 -17.13 4.97 -5.88
N GLU A 22 -18.36 4.51 -6.10
CA GLU A 22 -19.59 5.28 -5.88
C GLU A 22 -19.83 5.61 -4.40
N LYS A 23 -19.20 4.88 -3.48
CA LYS A 23 -19.29 5.11 -2.03
C LYS A 23 -18.10 5.90 -1.48
N GLU A 24 -17.07 6.13 -2.30
CA GLU A 24 -15.88 6.83 -1.85
C GLU A 24 -16.16 8.32 -1.64
N VAL A 25 -15.86 8.79 -0.44
CA VAL A 25 -15.96 10.20 -0.06
C VAL A 25 -14.60 10.71 0.39
N ARG A 26 -14.33 11.98 0.10
CA ARG A 26 -13.11 12.69 0.53
C ARG A 26 -13.49 13.86 1.42
N ASN A 27 -12.69 14.09 2.46
CA ASN A 27 -12.84 15.27 3.30
C ASN A 27 -12.70 16.53 2.44
N VAL A 28 -13.58 17.50 2.68
CA VAL A 28 -13.45 18.84 2.11
C VAL A 28 -12.47 19.63 2.98
N ASP A 29 -11.43 20.19 2.35
CA ASP A 29 -10.56 21.15 3.03
C ASP A 29 -11.30 22.49 3.15
N LEU A 30 -11.65 22.87 4.38
CA LEU A 30 -12.37 24.12 4.61
C LEU A 30 -11.51 25.38 4.34
N ARG A 31 -10.19 25.24 4.22
CA ARG A 31 -9.29 26.34 3.81
C ARG A 31 -9.49 26.72 2.35
N GLU A 32 -9.96 25.78 1.53
CA GLU A 32 -10.30 25.98 0.12
C GLU A 32 -11.76 26.47 -0.06
N TRP A 33 -12.46 26.79 1.02
CA TRP A 33 -13.88 27.15 0.95
C TRP A 33 -14.07 28.51 0.24
N PRO A 34 -14.95 28.62 -0.78
CA PRO A 34 -15.05 29.83 -1.62
C PRO A 34 -15.41 31.12 -0.87
N LEU A 35 -16.08 31.02 0.28
CA LEU A 35 -16.53 32.15 1.08
C LEU A 35 -15.63 32.41 2.30
N GLY A 36 -14.44 31.81 2.32
CA GLY A 36 -13.62 31.72 3.52
C GLY A 36 -14.14 30.66 4.49
N GLU A 37 -13.29 30.28 5.43
CA GLU A 37 -13.49 29.11 6.27
C GLU A 37 -14.58 29.33 7.35
N PRO A 38 -15.76 28.68 7.25
CA PRO A 38 -16.93 29.03 8.08
C PRO A 38 -16.76 28.63 9.55
N GLU A 39 -16.83 29.60 10.46
CA GLU A 39 -16.64 29.40 11.91
C GLU A 39 -17.66 28.41 12.51
N VAL A 40 -18.89 28.42 12.02
CA VAL A 40 -19.94 27.47 12.42
C VAL A 40 -19.55 26.03 12.07
N LEU A 41 -19.02 25.79 10.86
CA LEU A 41 -18.58 24.45 10.46
C LEU A 41 -17.40 24.00 11.30
N ARG A 42 -16.42 24.87 11.55
CA ARG A 42 -15.29 24.56 12.46
C ARG A 42 -15.74 24.19 13.87
N SER A 43 -16.71 24.90 14.41
CA SER A 43 -17.24 24.64 15.75
C SER A 43 -17.97 23.29 15.79
N LEU A 44 -18.79 22.98 14.78
CA LEU A 44 -19.43 21.67 14.66
C LEU A 44 -18.43 20.52 14.48
N GLN A 45 -17.36 20.71 13.70
CA GLN A 45 -16.29 19.71 13.58
C GLN A 45 -15.62 19.42 14.92
N ARG A 46 -15.27 20.47 15.68
CA ARG A 46 -14.62 20.33 17.00
C ARG A 46 -15.54 19.74 18.07
N GLU A 47 -16.78 20.22 18.16
CA GLU A 47 -17.69 19.85 19.25
C GLU A 47 -18.44 18.54 19.00
N ARG A 48 -18.72 18.22 17.74
CA ARG A 48 -19.58 17.08 17.36
C ARG A 48 -18.85 16.00 16.59
N GLY A 49 -17.57 16.21 16.23
CA GLY A 49 -16.80 15.28 15.42
C GLY A 49 -17.35 15.13 13.99
N TRP A 50 -18.11 16.11 13.50
CA TRP A 50 -18.66 16.06 12.15
C TRP A 50 -17.57 16.20 11.11
N ARG A 51 -17.77 15.60 9.93
CA ARG A 51 -16.90 15.75 8.76
C ARG A 51 -17.73 16.18 7.57
N LEU A 52 -17.27 17.21 6.87
CA LEU A 52 -17.82 17.57 5.57
C LEU A 52 -17.06 16.80 4.50
N VAL A 53 -17.78 16.08 3.66
CA VAL A 53 -17.19 15.22 2.63
C VAL A 53 -17.83 15.47 1.27
N ARG A 54 -17.09 15.17 0.20
CA ARG A 54 -17.57 15.16 -1.19
C ARG A 54 -17.31 13.79 -1.84
N PRO A 55 -18.10 13.36 -2.83
CA PRO A 55 -17.71 12.25 -3.70
C PRO A 55 -16.34 12.53 -4.32
N GLY A 56 -15.46 11.54 -4.37
CA GLY A 56 -14.03 11.82 -4.60
C GLY A 56 -13.25 10.82 -5.43
N ALA A 57 -13.87 9.76 -5.96
CA ALA A 57 -13.15 8.79 -6.78
C ALA A 57 -13.45 8.99 -8.27
N ILE A 58 -12.39 9.01 -9.08
CA ILE A 58 -12.47 9.02 -10.54
C ILE A 58 -11.93 7.68 -11.02
N ARG A 59 -12.77 6.91 -11.72
CA ARG A 59 -12.47 5.56 -12.20
C ARG A 59 -11.15 5.50 -12.99
N ASP A 60 -10.97 6.40 -13.94
CA ASP A 60 -9.78 6.38 -14.81
C ASP A 60 -8.50 6.74 -14.03
N VAL A 61 -8.61 7.64 -13.04
CA VAL A 61 -7.51 7.98 -12.14
C VAL A 61 -7.15 6.79 -11.25
N ARG A 62 -8.14 6.10 -10.68
CA ARG A 62 -7.94 4.88 -9.88
C ARG A 62 -7.34 3.74 -10.71
N ALA A 63 -7.78 3.60 -11.95
CA ALA A 63 -7.32 2.53 -12.83
C ALA A 63 -5.79 2.57 -13.06
N VAL A 64 -5.21 3.77 -13.11
CA VAL A 64 -3.77 3.98 -13.26
C VAL A 64 -3.06 4.32 -11.93
N GLY A 65 -3.80 4.46 -10.83
CA GLY A 65 -3.28 4.74 -9.49
C GLY A 65 -2.67 6.13 -9.32
N HIS A 66 -3.28 7.14 -9.93
CA HIS A 66 -2.88 8.54 -9.81
C HIS A 66 -3.63 9.27 -8.67
N ASP A 67 -4.14 8.52 -7.70
CA ASP A 67 -4.75 9.05 -6.50
C ASP A 67 -4.35 8.26 -5.25
N TRP A 68 -4.53 8.89 -4.09
CA TRP A 68 -4.39 8.23 -2.79
C TRP A 68 -5.78 7.89 -2.24
N PRO A 69 -6.23 6.63 -2.38
CA PRO A 69 -7.54 6.22 -1.90
C PRO A 69 -7.62 6.27 -0.37
N PRO A 70 -8.67 6.89 0.20
CA PRO A 70 -8.80 7.02 1.64
C PRO A 70 -8.92 5.67 2.36
N GLN A 71 -9.46 4.64 1.70
CA GLN A 71 -9.81 3.35 2.31
C GLN A 71 -9.27 2.11 1.57
N ALA A 72 -8.60 2.26 0.43
CA ALA A 72 -8.06 1.12 -0.29
C ALA A 72 -6.76 0.62 0.32
N GLU A 73 -6.44 -0.65 0.11
CA GLU A 73 -5.24 -1.31 0.61
C GLU A 73 -4.03 -1.11 -0.31
N THR A 74 -4.24 -0.71 -1.57
CA THR A 74 -3.17 -0.27 -2.47
C THR A 74 -3.56 0.98 -3.27
N MET A 75 -2.57 1.82 -3.56
CA MET A 75 -2.69 3.02 -4.38
C MET A 75 -2.13 2.82 -5.79
N VAL A 76 -1.58 1.64 -6.11
CA VAL A 76 -0.92 1.42 -7.41
C VAL A 76 -1.92 1.33 -8.58
N GLY A 77 -3.20 1.12 -8.29
CA GLY A 77 -4.25 1.02 -9.30
C GLY A 77 -4.23 -0.31 -10.06
N LEU A 78 -5.26 -0.52 -10.87
CA LEU A 78 -5.49 -1.79 -11.57
C LEU A 78 -4.41 -2.11 -12.60
N ALA A 79 -3.92 -1.11 -13.34
CA ALA A 79 -2.92 -1.31 -14.39
C ALA A 79 -1.60 -1.85 -13.82
N ARG A 80 -1.15 -1.34 -12.67
CA ARG A 80 0.07 -1.82 -12.01
C ARG A 80 -0.14 -3.17 -11.32
N LEU A 81 -1.32 -3.45 -10.75
CA LEU A 81 -1.62 -4.81 -10.27
C LEU A 81 -1.63 -5.83 -11.42
N ALA A 82 -2.16 -5.47 -12.59
CA ALA A 82 -2.10 -6.34 -13.77
C ALA A 82 -0.65 -6.60 -14.21
N ASN A 83 0.21 -5.58 -14.18
CA ASN A 83 1.64 -5.74 -14.43
C ASN A 83 2.29 -6.68 -13.41
N VAL A 84 2.06 -6.46 -12.11
CA VAL A 84 2.57 -7.33 -11.03
C VAL A 84 2.14 -8.77 -11.27
N ARG A 85 0.85 -9.02 -11.52
CA ARG A 85 0.36 -10.37 -11.85
C ARG A 85 1.08 -10.99 -13.04
N SER A 86 1.31 -10.22 -14.10
CA SER A 86 2.05 -10.69 -15.27
C SER A 86 3.46 -11.11 -14.89
N CYS A 87 4.20 -10.29 -14.13
CA CYS A 87 5.55 -10.61 -13.69
C CYS A 87 5.60 -11.88 -12.83
N VAL A 88 4.68 -12.03 -11.87
CA VAL A 88 4.59 -13.23 -11.03
C VAL A 88 4.29 -14.47 -11.88
N THR A 89 3.28 -14.37 -12.75
CA THR A 89 2.87 -15.49 -13.61
C THR A 89 3.99 -15.93 -14.54
N THR A 90 4.73 -14.98 -15.14
CA THR A 90 5.88 -15.27 -15.98
C THR A 90 7.00 -15.94 -15.19
N ALA A 91 7.36 -15.43 -14.01
CA ALA A 91 8.40 -16.03 -13.17
C ALA A 91 8.08 -17.49 -12.79
N LEU A 92 6.81 -17.78 -12.50
CA LEU A 92 6.35 -19.15 -12.24
C LEU A 92 6.42 -20.04 -13.49
N ALA A 93 5.92 -19.55 -14.63
CA ALA A 93 5.90 -20.30 -15.88
C ALA A 93 7.31 -20.63 -16.40
N ASP A 94 8.25 -19.69 -16.24
CA ASP A 94 9.64 -19.83 -16.68
C ASP A 94 10.52 -20.54 -15.65
N GLY A 95 9.98 -20.89 -14.48
CA GLY A 95 10.72 -21.56 -13.41
C GLY A 95 11.83 -20.70 -12.80
N VAL A 96 11.66 -19.38 -12.79
CA VAL A 96 12.66 -18.45 -12.23
C VAL A 96 12.72 -18.66 -10.70
N PRO A 97 13.89 -19.04 -10.14
CA PRO A 97 14.01 -19.28 -8.72
C PRO A 97 13.96 -17.98 -7.91
N GLY A 98 13.48 -18.07 -6.67
CA GLY A 98 13.52 -16.99 -5.69
C GLY A 98 12.14 -16.54 -5.20
N ASP A 99 12.19 -15.69 -4.18
CA ASP A 99 11.02 -15.08 -3.53
C ASP A 99 10.63 -13.75 -4.19
N LEU A 100 9.56 -13.14 -3.69
CA LEU A 100 9.03 -11.86 -4.17
C LEU A 100 9.16 -10.81 -3.05
N VAL A 101 9.45 -9.55 -3.42
CA VAL A 101 9.62 -8.46 -2.45
C VAL A 101 8.93 -7.18 -2.94
N GLU A 102 8.31 -6.47 -2.02
CA GLU A 102 7.84 -5.09 -2.18
C GLU A 102 8.57 -4.21 -1.14
N THR A 103 9.21 -3.12 -1.61
CA THR A 103 9.92 -2.15 -0.76
C THR A 103 9.17 -0.83 -0.75
N GLY A 104 8.41 -0.58 0.32
CA GLY A 104 7.36 0.44 0.39
C GLY A 104 6.00 -0.17 0.07
N VAL A 105 5.34 -0.70 1.11
CA VAL A 105 4.10 -1.48 0.99
C VAL A 105 2.86 -0.69 1.35
N TRP A 106 3.01 0.43 2.08
CA TRP A 106 1.90 1.23 2.59
C TRP A 106 0.90 0.37 3.39
N ARG A 107 -0.32 0.15 2.88
CA ARG A 107 -1.35 -0.70 3.51
C ARG A 107 -1.22 -2.18 3.15
N GLY A 108 -0.24 -2.56 2.35
CA GLY A 108 0.11 -3.95 2.00
C GLY A 108 -0.66 -4.55 0.84
N GLY A 109 -1.51 -3.79 0.14
CA GLY A 109 -2.43 -4.35 -0.86
C GLY A 109 -1.74 -5.02 -2.05
N THR A 110 -0.60 -4.50 -2.53
CA THR A 110 0.14 -5.16 -3.61
C THR A 110 0.75 -6.47 -3.13
N SER A 111 1.40 -6.48 -1.96
CA SER A 111 1.93 -7.71 -1.34
C SER A 111 0.84 -8.76 -1.07
N ILE A 112 -0.35 -8.36 -0.60
CA ILE A 112 -1.53 -9.24 -0.46
C ILE A 112 -1.89 -9.86 -1.81
N PHE A 113 -1.91 -9.04 -2.86
CA PHE A 113 -2.25 -9.49 -4.21
C PHE A 113 -1.22 -10.47 -4.78
N VAL A 114 0.08 -10.24 -4.53
CA VAL A 114 1.15 -11.15 -4.89
C VAL A 114 0.98 -12.50 -4.16
N ARG A 115 0.75 -12.46 -2.84
CA ARG A 115 0.55 -13.66 -2.03
C ARG A 115 -0.64 -14.48 -2.51
N ALA A 116 -1.78 -13.83 -2.78
CA ALA A 116 -2.97 -14.47 -3.33
C ALA A 116 -2.75 -15.03 -4.75
N THR A 117 -1.89 -14.40 -5.55
CA THR A 117 -1.54 -14.88 -6.90
C THR A 117 -0.77 -16.19 -6.83
N LEU A 118 0.21 -16.32 -5.93
CA LEU A 118 0.95 -17.58 -5.70
C LEU A 118 -0.02 -18.70 -5.29
N GLU A 119 -0.87 -18.42 -4.31
CA GLU A 119 -1.90 -19.34 -3.81
C GLU A 119 -2.85 -19.82 -4.91
N ALA A 120 -3.36 -18.89 -5.72
CA ALA A 120 -4.31 -19.19 -6.80
C ALA A 120 -3.67 -20.01 -7.93
N LEU A 121 -2.34 -19.96 -8.06
CA LEU A 121 -1.57 -20.72 -9.03
C LEU A 121 -0.95 -22.00 -8.45
N GLY A 122 -1.20 -22.29 -7.16
CA GLY A 122 -0.72 -23.49 -6.48
C GLY A 122 0.76 -23.47 -6.14
N ASP A 123 1.39 -22.29 -6.07
CA ASP A 123 2.76 -22.16 -5.58
C ASP A 123 2.76 -22.18 -4.05
N GLU A 124 3.41 -23.20 -3.48
CA GLU A 124 3.50 -23.37 -2.03
C GLU A 124 4.89 -23.05 -1.45
N GLU A 125 5.87 -22.73 -2.29
CA GLU A 125 7.27 -22.63 -1.90
C GLU A 125 7.73 -21.18 -1.71
N ARG A 126 7.31 -20.27 -2.60
CA ARG A 126 7.82 -18.90 -2.63
C ARG A 126 7.22 -18.06 -1.52
N ARG A 127 8.04 -17.17 -0.97
CA ARG A 127 7.63 -16.19 0.03
C ARG A 127 7.39 -14.83 -0.59
N VAL A 128 6.59 -14.03 0.09
CA VAL A 128 6.38 -12.61 -0.18
C VAL A 128 6.92 -11.79 0.98
N TRP A 129 7.92 -10.98 0.69
CA TRP A 129 8.58 -10.07 1.62
C TRP A 129 7.96 -8.68 1.51
N ALA A 130 7.24 -8.26 2.54
CA ALA A 130 6.62 -6.94 2.62
C ALA A 130 7.52 -6.03 3.48
N CYS A 131 8.38 -5.24 2.83
CA CYS A 131 9.40 -4.43 3.48
C CYS A 131 8.97 -2.95 3.50
N ASP A 132 8.79 -2.38 4.69
CA ASP A 132 8.41 -0.97 4.87
C ASP A 132 9.01 -0.45 6.19
N SER A 133 9.07 0.87 6.36
CA SER A 133 9.37 1.46 7.68
C SER A 133 8.23 1.20 8.66
N PHE A 134 7.00 1.06 8.13
CA PHE A 134 5.74 1.05 8.89
C PHE A 134 5.50 2.33 9.70
N GLU A 135 6.22 3.40 9.35
CA GLU A 135 6.20 4.70 10.03
C GLU A 135 6.00 5.86 9.03
N GLY A 136 5.85 5.54 7.74
CA GLY A 136 5.73 6.52 6.66
C GLY A 136 7.10 6.90 6.08
N LEU A 137 7.11 7.96 5.26
CA LEU A 137 8.35 8.46 4.66
C LEU A 137 9.10 9.34 5.66
N PRO A 138 10.42 9.20 5.78
CA PRO A 138 11.20 10.12 6.61
C PRO A 138 11.41 11.46 5.90
N GLU A 139 11.91 12.44 6.66
CA GLU A 139 12.29 13.74 6.12
C GLU A 139 13.38 13.57 5.04
N ALA A 140 13.28 14.36 3.97
CA ALA A 140 14.21 14.22 2.84
C ALA A 140 15.62 14.66 3.23
N ASP A 141 16.62 13.88 2.83
CA ASP A 141 18.02 14.25 3.00
C ASP A 141 18.42 15.23 1.88
N ALA A 142 18.45 16.53 2.21
CA ALA A 142 18.74 17.59 1.27
C ALA A 142 20.17 17.55 0.69
N GLU A 143 21.12 16.92 1.39
CA GLU A 143 22.50 16.79 0.91
C GLU A 143 22.62 15.64 -0.08
N ARG A 144 21.94 14.52 0.20
CA ARG A 144 22.06 13.29 -0.59
C ARG A 144 21.10 13.24 -1.76
N ILE A 145 19.85 13.65 -1.56
CA ILE A 145 18.80 13.59 -2.59
C ILE A 145 17.98 14.89 -2.60
N PRO A 146 18.57 15.99 -3.13
CA PRO A 146 17.92 17.31 -3.15
C PRO A 146 16.57 17.33 -3.87
N MET A 147 16.34 16.41 -4.80
CA MET A 147 15.10 16.33 -5.59
C MET A 147 13.86 15.97 -4.75
N ASP A 148 14.05 15.33 -3.59
CA ASP A 148 12.94 14.85 -2.77
C ASP A 148 12.47 15.89 -1.75
N VAL A 149 13.27 16.94 -1.53
CA VAL A 149 12.98 18.03 -0.58
C VAL A 149 11.65 18.71 -0.91
N GLU A 150 11.37 18.94 -2.20
CA GLU A 150 10.14 19.60 -2.63
C GLU A 150 8.90 18.70 -2.52
N MET A 151 9.08 17.37 -2.45
CA MET A 151 7.96 16.42 -2.42
C MET A 151 7.27 16.38 -1.05
N ARG A 152 8.02 16.64 0.03
CA ARG A 152 7.52 16.75 1.42
C ARG A 152 6.61 15.59 1.84
N PHE A 153 6.89 14.38 1.35
CA PHE A 153 5.99 13.23 1.55
C PHE A 153 5.83 12.81 3.02
N HIS A 154 6.83 13.09 3.86
CA HIS A 154 6.79 12.89 5.31
C HIS A 154 5.66 13.66 6.01
N GLU A 155 5.12 14.72 5.39
CA GLU A 155 4.04 15.52 5.95
C GLU A 155 2.64 14.92 5.75
N PHE A 156 2.52 13.81 5.02
CA PHE A 156 1.25 13.16 4.73
C PHE A 156 0.99 11.97 5.67
N PRO A 157 0.19 12.13 6.73
CA PRO A 157 0.02 11.09 7.74
C PRO A 157 -0.63 9.82 7.18
N GLN A 158 -1.40 9.92 6.09
CA GLN A 158 -1.99 8.75 5.43
C GLN A 158 -0.97 7.77 4.85
N LEU A 159 0.30 8.17 4.67
CA LEU A 159 1.38 7.30 4.20
C LEU A 159 2.04 6.53 5.36
N ALA A 160 1.85 6.96 6.61
CA ALA A 160 2.35 6.28 7.80
C ALA A 160 1.37 5.19 8.26
N VAL A 161 1.66 3.94 7.89
CA VAL A 161 0.81 2.78 8.24
C VAL A 161 1.63 1.78 9.03
N GLY A 162 1.23 1.55 10.29
CA GLY A 162 1.90 0.63 11.21
C GLY A 162 1.81 -0.85 10.80
N LEU A 163 2.80 -1.63 11.23
CA LEU A 163 2.92 -3.07 10.96
C LEU A 163 1.66 -3.85 11.33
N ASP A 164 1.05 -3.54 12.48
CA ASP A 164 -0.17 -4.21 12.94
C ASP A 164 -1.35 -3.96 12.00
N ALA A 165 -1.45 -2.76 11.42
CA ALA A 165 -2.49 -2.46 10.44
C ALA A 165 -2.25 -3.21 9.12
N VAL A 166 -1.00 -3.36 8.69
CA VAL A 166 -0.64 -4.17 7.52
C VAL A 166 -0.97 -5.65 7.77
N LYS A 167 -0.54 -6.23 8.90
CA LYS A 167 -0.89 -7.61 9.30
C LYS A 167 -2.40 -7.83 9.35
N ALA A 168 -3.15 -6.89 9.93
CA ALA A 168 -4.60 -6.94 9.96
C ALA A 168 -5.23 -6.91 8.56
N ASN A 169 -4.63 -6.20 7.60
CA ASN A 169 -5.09 -6.25 6.21
C ASN A 169 -4.81 -7.62 5.58
N PHE A 170 -3.62 -8.21 5.74
CA PHE A 170 -3.35 -9.57 5.24
C PHE A 170 -4.34 -10.59 5.81
N ALA A 171 -4.61 -10.52 7.12
CA ALA A 171 -5.58 -11.40 7.78
C ALA A 171 -7.01 -11.20 7.24
N ARG A 172 -7.40 -9.97 6.88
CA ARG A 172 -8.73 -9.68 6.30
C ARG A 172 -8.99 -10.41 4.98
N TYR A 173 -7.94 -10.74 4.23
CA TYR A 173 -8.03 -11.44 2.96
C TYR A 173 -7.61 -12.92 3.07
N ASP A 174 -7.47 -13.45 4.29
CA ASP A 174 -7.08 -14.84 4.57
C ASP A 174 -5.74 -15.27 3.95
N VAL A 175 -4.82 -14.31 3.74
CA VAL A 175 -3.47 -14.56 3.17
C VAL A 175 -2.34 -14.29 4.16
N LEU A 176 -2.64 -14.10 5.45
CA LEU A 176 -1.62 -13.98 6.49
C LEU A 176 -1.14 -15.37 6.90
N ASP A 177 0.06 -15.74 6.47
CA ASP A 177 0.73 -16.98 6.85
C ASP A 177 2.26 -16.79 6.98
N ASP A 178 2.97 -17.87 7.30
CA ASP A 178 4.44 -17.86 7.43
C ASP A 178 5.18 -17.51 6.11
N ARG A 179 4.46 -17.43 4.99
CA ARG A 179 4.98 -17.04 3.66
C ARG A 179 4.71 -15.57 3.35
N ALA A 180 3.86 -14.88 4.11
CA ALA A 180 3.69 -13.44 4.08
C ALA A 180 4.56 -12.79 5.16
N VAL A 181 5.84 -12.62 4.88
CA VAL A 181 6.80 -12.19 5.89
C VAL A 181 6.86 -10.66 5.94
N THR A 182 6.17 -10.11 6.93
CA THR A 182 6.17 -8.68 7.28
C THR A 182 7.23 -8.33 8.33
N ASP A 183 7.94 -9.34 8.85
CA ASP A 183 8.92 -9.20 9.92
C ASP A 183 10.11 -10.15 9.69
N HIS A 184 10.76 -9.99 8.53
CA HIS A 184 11.86 -10.87 8.07
C HIS A 184 12.92 -11.05 9.15
N ARG A 185 13.23 -9.96 9.85
CA ARG A 185 14.30 -9.91 10.82
C ARG A 185 13.94 -10.64 12.10
N ALA A 186 12.76 -10.41 12.67
CA ALA A 186 12.33 -11.16 13.86
C ALA A 186 12.15 -12.65 13.56
N ALA A 187 11.54 -12.99 12.42
CA ALA A 187 11.29 -14.38 12.04
C ALA A 187 12.58 -15.22 11.83
N HIS A 188 13.70 -14.56 11.52
CA HIS A 188 14.98 -15.24 11.26
C HIS A 188 16.05 -14.94 12.31
N GLY A 189 15.67 -14.32 13.44
CA GLY A 189 16.62 -13.92 14.48
C GLY A 189 17.74 -13.01 13.95
N ILE A 190 17.47 -12.28 12.86
CA ILE A 190 18.44 -11.38 12.22
C ILE A 190 18.50 -10.13 13.07
N VAL A 191 19.49 -10.11 13.96
CA VAL A 191 19.86 -8.96 14.78
C VAL A 191 20.93 -8.10 14.12
N ASP A 192 21.41 -8.51 12.93
CA ASP A 192 22.45 -7.80 12.17
C ASP A 192 22.07 -6.33 11.98
N GLU A 193 23.05 -5.45 12.11
CA GLU A 193 22.84 -4.00 12.04
C GLU A 193 22.14 -3.60 10.73
N ILE A 194 21.08 -2.79 10.84
CA ILE A 194 20.48 -2.16 9.67
C ILE A 194 21.36 -0.98 9.31
N HIS A 195 21.98 -1.05 8.15
CA HIS A 195 22.76 0.03 7.60
C HIS A 195 21.84 0.91 6.76
N PRO A 196 21.64 2.18 7.11
CA PRO A 196 20.93 3.11 6.24
C PRO A 196 21.70 3.24 4.92
N VAL A 197 21.06 2.90 3.80
CA VAL A 197 21.58 3.27 2.47
C VAL A 197 21.28 4.73 2.28
N ASP A 198 20.01 5.14 2.39
CA ASP A 198 19.48 6.49 2.27
C ASP A 198 18.12 6.61 3.00
N TRP A 199 17.37 7.69 2.77
CA TRP A 199 16.09 7.97 3.44
C TRP A 199 14.93 7.08 2.93
N THR A 200 15.06 6.46 1.76
CA THR A 200 14.05 5.52 1.21
C THR A 200 14.43 4.06 1.39
N ALA A 201 15.72 3.79 1.60
CA ALA A 201 16.27 2.45 1.55
C ALA A 201 17.23 2.20 2.72
N VAL A 202 17.00 1.06 3.36
CA VAL A 202 17.94 0.48 4.30
C VAL A 202 18.41 -0.86 3.75
N TRP A 203 19.64 -1.26 4.08
CA TRP A 203 20.14 -2.57 3.77
C TRP A 203 20.66 -3.24 5.04
N TRP A 204 20.65 -4.56 5.05
CA TRP A 204 21.37 -5.36 6.01
C TRP A 204 21.97 -6.54 5.25
N ARG A 205 23.04 -7.10 5.79
CA ARG A 205 23.62 -8.33 5.25
C ARG A 205 23.78 -9.30 6.40
N LYS A 206 23.22 -10.50 6.21
CA LYS A 206 23.41 -11.62 7.13
C LYS A 206 24.91 -11.89 7.24
N SER A 207 25.41 -11.89 8.47
CA SER A 207 26.80 -12.25 8.79
C SER A 207 27.15 -13.69 8.40
#